data_AF-A0A4Y2BZ84-F1
#
_entry.id   AF-A0A4Y2BZ84-F1
#
_cell.length_a   1.000
_cell.length_b   1.000
_cell.length_c   1.000
_cell.angle_alpha   90.00
_cell.angle_beta   90.00
_cell.angle_gamma   90.00
#
_symmetry.space_group_name_H-M   'P 1'
#
loop_
_entity.id
_entity.type
_entity.pdbx_description
1 polymer ?
#
loop_
_entity_poly.entity_id
_entity_poly.type
_entity_poly.pdbx_seq_one_letter_code
_entity_poly.pdbx_strand_id
1 'polypeptide(L)'
;MSVKTIMGGLEIDDAVSQKVRQNWLEWCEEEETLKSFSLKRTLISNYDVNEMEIHVFANSNTKAYGAVTYIRHKNSFEVQFVLPKTTVAPVK
;
A
#
# COMPACT_ATOMS: atom_id res chain seq x y z
N MET A 1 -16.85 -10.25 24.72
CA MET A 1 -16.15 -9.36 23.76
C MET A 1 -15.87 -10.21 22.53
N SER A 2 -16.70 -10.09 21.49
CA SER A 2 -16.61 -10.97 20.31
C SER A 2 -15.59 -10.39 19.33
N VAL A 3 -14.45 -11.07 19.18
CA VAL A 3 -13.47 -10.74 18.14
C VAL A 3 -14.11 -11.13 16.81
N LYS A 4 -14.48 -10.14 15.99
CA LYS A 4 -14.93 -10.38 14.62
C LYS A 4 -13.71 -10.83 13.81
N THR A 5 -13.64 -12.10 13.46
CA THR A 5 -12.56 -12.59 12.61
C THR A 5 -12.72 -12.06 11.18
N ILE A 6 -11.60 -11.68 10.59
CA ILE A 6 -11.50 -10.92 9.33
C ILE A 6 -11.98 -11.76 8.11
N MET A 7 -12.21 -13.06 8.29
CA MET A 7 -12.79 -13.96 7.29
C MET A 7 -13.88 -14.88 7.88
N GLY A 8 -15.06 -14.32 8.13
CA GLY A 8 -16.30 -15.10 8.25
C GLY A 8 -16.33 -16.21 9.32
N GLY A 9 -15.52 -16.10 10.39
CA GLY A 9 -15.50 -17.05 11.49
C GLY A 9 -14.40 -18.12 11.46
N LEU A 10 -13.43 -18.03 10.56
CA LEU A 10 -12.21 -18.86 10.60
C LEU A 10 -11.35 -18.47 11.81
N GLU A 11 -10.76 -19.42 12.51
CA GLU A 11 -9.68 -19.18 13.48
C GLU A 11 -8.35 -18.94 12.75
N ILE A 12 -7.34 -18.44 13.48
CA ILE A 12 -6.04 -18.06 12.89
C ILE A 12 -5.30 -19.23 12.24
N ASP A 13 -5.54 -20.45 12.75
CA ASP A 13 -4.91 -21.69 12.30
C ASP A 13 -5.78 -22.47 11.30
N ASP A 14 -6.99 -22.01 11.00
CA ASP A 14 -7.87 -22.68 10.05
C ASP A 14 -7.36 -22.53 8.62
N ALA A 15 -7.51 -23.61 7.85
CA ALA A 15 -7.19 -23.58 6.43
C ALA A 15 -8.09 -22.58 5.69
N VAL A 16 -7.47 -21.62 4.99
CA VAL A 16 -8.20 -20.74 4.07
C VAL A 16 -8.75 -21.52 2.89
N SER A 17 -9.87 -21.05 2.33
CA SER A 17 -10.45 -21.66 1.12
C SER A 17 -9.42 -21.74 -0.02
N GLN A 18 -9.56 -22.76 -0.88
CA GLN A 18 -8.69 -22.93 -2.05
C GLN A 18 -8.65 -21.67 -2.92
N LYS A 19 -9.76 -20.94 -3.04
CA LYS A 19 -9.84 -19.67 -3.76
C LYS A 19 -8.92 -18.60 -3.17
N VAL A 20 -8.92 -18.44 -1.84
CA VAL A 20 -8.06 -17.45 -1.17
C VAL A 20 -6.59 -17.83 -1.33
N ARG A 21 -6.26 -19.12 -1.19
CA ARG A 21 -4.90 -19.62 -1.43
C ARG A 21 -4.45 -19.35 -2.86
N GLN A 22 -5.32 -19.57 -3.84
CA GLN A 22 -5.01 -19.36 -5.25
C GLN A 22 -4.73 -17.87 -5.53
N ASN A 23 -5.60 -16.97 -5.06
CA ASN A 23 -5.39 -15.52 -5.18
C ASN A 23 -4.07 -15.07 -4.54
N TRP A 24 -3.73 -15.62 -3.37
CA TRP A 24 -2.46 -15.29 -2.70
C TRP A 24 -1.25 -15.69 -3.55
N LEU A 25 -1.27 -16.89 -4.15
CA LEU A 25 -0.19 -17.35 -5.02
C LEU A 25 -0.07 -16.46 -6.26
N GLU A 26 -1.19 -16.08 -6.88
CA GLU A 26 -1.21 -15.14 -8.02
C GLU A 26 -0.60 -13.79 -7.64
N TRP A 27 -0.95 -13.23 -6.48
CA TRP A 27 -0.34 -11.98 -6.00
C TRP A 27 1.16 -12.10 -5.72
N CYS A 28 1.62 -13.24 -5.20
CA CYS A 28 3.05 -13.51 -5.02
C CYS A 28 3.79 -13.58 -6.37
N GLU A 29 3.17 -14.14 -7.41
CA GLU A 29 3.75 -14.14 -8.76
C GLU A 29 3.78 -12.74 -9.38
N GLU A 30 2.75 -11.93 -9.13
CA GLU A 30 2.70 -10.52 -9.55
C GLU A 30 3.81 -9.66 -8.90
N GLU A 31 4.38 -10.06 -7.76
CA GLU A 31 5.50 -9.35 -7.11
C GLU A 31 6.70 -9.20 -8.05
N GLU A 32 6.99 -10.21 -8.87
CA GLU A 32 8.07 -10.15 -9.86
C GLU A 32 7.85 -9.05 -10.90
N THR A 33 6.60 -8.74 -11.23
CA THR A 33 6.27 -7.68 -12.20
C THR A 33 6.62 -6.29 -11.65
N LEU A 34 6.54 -6.11 -10.32
CA LEU A 34 6.90 -4.86 -9.65
C LEU A 34 8.39 -4.51 -9.79
N LYS A 35 9.27 -5.50 -10.06
CA LYS A 35 10.70 -5.23 -10.31
C LYS A 35 10.95 -4.44 -11.59
N SER A 36 10.05 -4.58 -12.56
CA SER A 36 10.09 -3.86 -13.84
C SER A 36 9.24 -2.59 -13.84
N PHE A 37 8.41 -2.43 -12.80
CA PHE A 37 7.58 -1.24 -12.64
C PHE A 37 8.46 -0.02 -12.37
N SER A 38 8.35 0.98 -13.24
CA SER A 38 9.01 2.27 -13.09
C SER A 38 7.94 3.35 -12.99
N LEU A 39 7.97 4.08 -11.88
CA LEU A 39 7.12 5.22 -11.67
C LEU A 39 7.91 6.50 -11.96
N LYS A 40 7.34 7.39 -12.78
CA LYS A 40 7.87 8.75 -12.93
C LYS A 40 7.81 9.47 -11.58
N ARG A 41 8.97 9.74 -10.99
CA ARG A 41 9.14 10.51 -9.74
C ARG A 41 8.99 12.03 -9.91
N THR A 42 8.69 12.52 -11.11
CA THR A 42 8.54 13.95 -11.36
C THR A 42 7.22 14.45 -10.78
N LEU A 43 7.29 15.20 -9.70
CA LEU A 43 6.11 15.51 -8.89
C LEU A 43 5.25 16.64 -9.46
N ILE A 44 5.84 17.60 -10.18
CA ILE A 44 5.10 18.75 -10.70
C ILE A 44 5.85 19.30 -11.92
N SER A 45 5.21 19.29 -13.08
CA SER A 45 5.51 20.25 -14.14
C SER A 45 4.19 20.70 -14.76
N ASN A 46 3.92 22.01 -14.71
CA ASN A 46 2.80 22.69 -15.38
C ASN A 46 1.38 22.49 -14.79
N TYR A 47 1.24 22.17 -13.50
CA TYR A 47 -0.08 22.13 -12.86
C TYR A 47 -0.30 23.29 -11.90
N ASP A 48 -1.55 23.75 -11.80
CA ASP A 48 -1.96 24.72 -10.80
C ASP A 48 -1.97 24.07 -9.41
N VAL A 49 -1.08 24.53 -8.54
CA VAL A 49 -0.92 24.02 -7.17
C VAL A 49 -2.22 24.16 -6.37
N ASN A 50 -3.08 25.13 -6.71
CA ASN A 50 -4.36 25.33 -6.06
C ASN A 50 -5.35 24.19 -6.32
N GLU A 51 -5.13 23.41 -7.39
CA GLU A 51 -5.96 22.26 -7.75
C GLU A 51 -5.41 20.92 -7.23
N MET A 52 -4.37 20.94 -6.40
CA MET A 52 -3.71 19.74 -5.89
C MET A 52 -3.85 19.59 -4.37
N GLU A 53 -3.82 18.34 -3.91
CA GLU A 53 -3.81 17.95 -2.50
C GLU A 53 -2.70 16.92 -2.28
N ILE A 54 -1.96 17.06 -1.18
CA ILE A 54 -0.98 16.05 -0.76
C ILE A 54 -1.63 15.19 0.31
N HIS A 55 -1.70 13.89 0.06
CA HIS A 55 -2.22 12.91 0.99
C HIS A 55 -1.07 12.05 1.50
N VAL A 56 -0.97 11.93 2.83
CA VAL A 56 0.06 11.13 3.50
C VAL A 56 -0.63 10.10 4.39
N PHE A 57 -0.28 8.84 4.19
CA PHE A 57 -0.69 7.72 5.04
C PHE A 57 0.55 7.17 5.73
N ALA A 58 0.56 7.16 7.05
CA ALA A 58 1.66 6.64 7.83
C ALA A 58 1.16 5.73 8.93
N ASN A 59 1.90 4.65 9.18
CA ASN A 59 1.69 3.74 10.28
C ASN A 59 3.05 3.37 10.90
N SER A 60 3.10 3.21 12.22
CA SER A 60 4.32 2.84 12.91
C SER A 60 4.04 2.00 14.14
N ASN A 61 5.00 1.15 14.47
CA ASN A 61 5.08 0.43 15.73
C ASN A 61 6.54 0.36 16.19
N THR A 62 6.80 -0.28 17.33
CA THR A 62 8.15 -0.40 17.91
C THR A 62 9.15 -1.14 17.02
N LYS A 63 8.68 -1.92 16.04
CA LYS A 63 9.51 -2.73 15.14
C LYS A 63 9.67 -2.15 13.75
N ALA A 64 8.79 -1.26 13.31
CA ALA A 64 8.83 -0.71 11.95
C ALA A 64 7.98 0.55 11.81
N TYR A 65 8.31 1.36 10.81
CA TYR A 65 7.42 2.41 10.31
C TYR A 65 7.29 2.34 8.79
N GLY A 66 6.13 2.73 8.30
CA GLY A 66 5.80 2.85 6.89
C GLY A 66 5.01 4.12 6.64
N ALA A 67 5.37 4.85 5.59
CA ALA A 67 4.65 6.01 5.12
C ALA A 67 4.55 5.99 3.59
N VAL A 68 3.43 6.44 3.06
CA VAL A 68 3.15 6.58 1.64
C VAL A 68 2.56 7.95 1.40
N THR A 69 3.13 8.67 0.45
CA THR A 69 2.66 10.00 0.03
C THR A 69 2.27 9.97 -1.45
N TYR A 70 1.13 10.58 -1.76
CA TYR A 70 0.70 10.85 -3.13
C TYR A 70 0.09 12.25 -3.26
N ILE A 71 0.16 12.81 -4.45
CA ILE A 71 -0.55 14.03 -4.86
C ILE A 71 -1.83 13.59 -5.55
N ARG A 72 -2.95 14.21 -5.19
CA ARG A 72 -4.25 14.02 -5.83
C ARG A 72 -4.68 15.34 -6.46
N HIS A 73 -5.22 15.27 -7.66
CA HIS A 73 -5.89 16.40 -8.29
C HIS A 73 -7.32 16.54 -7.74
N LYS A 74 -7.74 17.75 -7.39
CA LYS A 74 -9.08 18.01 -6.83
C LYS A 74 -10.18 17.73 -7.85
N ASN A 75 -9.93 18.08 -9.10
CA ASN A 75 -10.92 18.07 -10.19
C ASN A 75 -10.82 16.84 -11.10
N SER A 76 -9.86 15.94 -10.87
CA SER A 76 -9.71 14.69 -11.62
C SER A 76 -9.45 13.51 -10.67
N PHE A 77 -9.57 12.28 -11.17
CA PHE A 77 -9.17 11.08 -10.44
C PHE A 77 -7.68 10.74 -10.64
N GLU A 78 -6.88 11.69 -11.13
CA GLU A 78 -5.45 11.51 -11.33
C GLU A 78 -4.71 11.57 -9.98
N VAL A 79 -3.84 10.59 -9.77
CA VAL A 79 -3.01 10.47 -8.57
C VAL A 79 -1.57 10.27 -9.00
N GLN A 80 -0.68 11.08 -8.43
CA GLN A 80 0.76 11.00 -8.66
C GLN A 80 1.44 10.53 -7.39
N PHE A 81 2.05 9.35 -7.48
CA PHE A 81 2.68 8.75 -6.32
C PHE A 81 4.05 9.39 -6.08
N VAL A 82 4.26 9.88 -4.85
CA VAL A 82 5.40 10.75 -4.54
C VAL A 82 6.54 9.94 -3.95
N LEU A 83 6.26 9.24 -2.85
CA LEU A 83 7.29 8.52 -2.13
C LEU A 83 6.67 7.45 -1.21
N PRO A 84 7.13 6.20 -1.32
CA PRO A 84 7.00 5.22 -0.25
C PRO A 84 8.26 5.29 0.63
N LYS A 85 8.08 5.30 1.95
CA LYS A 85 9.18 5.12 2.91
C LYS A 85 8.81 4.02 3.88
N THR A 86 9.58 2.95 3.86
CA THR A 86 9.47 1.86 4.84
C THR A 86 10.82 1.67 5.50
N THR A 87 10.82 1.39 6.80
CA THR A 87 12.03 1.03 7.53
C THR A 87 11.65 0.07 8.64
N VAL A 88 12.33 -1.07 8.65
CA VAL A 88 12.31 -2.00 9.77
C VAL A 88 13.33 -1.54 10.80
N ALA A 89 13.01 -1.67 12.08
CA ALA A 89 13.96 -1.42 13.15
C ALA A 89 15.20 -2.30 12.92
N PRO A 90 16.42 -1.78 13.11
CA PRO A 90 17.63 -2.57 12.96
C PRO A 90 17.53 -3.83 13.81
N VAL A 91 17.77 -4.99 13.19
CA VAL A 91 17.90 -6.24 13.93
C VAL A 91 19.14 -6.10 14.82
N LYS A 92 18.96 -6.27 16.14
CA LYS A 92 20.08 -6.29 17.10
C LYS A 92 20.96 -7.51 16.88
#